data_AF-A0A8S2Y709-F1
#
_entry.id   AF-A0A8S2Y709-F1
#
_cell.length_a   1.000
_cell.length_b   1.000
_cell.length_c   1.000
_cell.angle_alpha   90.00
_cell.angle_beta   90.00
_cell.angle_gamma   90.00
#
_symmetry.space_group_name_H-M   'P 1'
#
loop_
_entity.id
_entity.type
_entity.pdbx_description
1 polymer ?
#
loop_
_entity_poly.entity_id
_entity_poly.type
_entity_poly.pdbx_seq_one_letter_code
_entity_poly.pdbx_strand_id
1 'polypeptide(L)'
;KFRDKYLIKQDMYDDIILTLRDGWGTAQFKFWVNKHFKLVKIGETNVVYGMKVNQPVVTYEQLFRKVKECHERVGHFGRDKTWAEVGFQKST
;
A
#
# COMPACT_ATOMS: atom_id res chain seq x y z
N LYS A 1 -13.63 13.23 -7.32
CA LYS A 1 -13.86 11.79 -6.99
C LYS A 1 -12.58 11.01 -7.30
N PHE A 2 -11.68 10.87 -6.32
CA PHE A 2 -10.61 9.87 -6.45
C PHE A 2 -11.29 8.50 -6.53
N ARG A 3 -11.01 7.74 -7.58
CA ARG A 3 -11.69 6.46 -7.83
C ARG A 3 -11.27 5.47 -6.75
N ASP A 4 -12.20 5.12 -5.87
CA ASP A 4 -12.06 4.01 -4.90
C ASP A 4 -11.63 2.69 -5.56
N LYS A 5 -11.78 2.58 -6.89
CA LYS A 5 -11.44 1.40 -7.70
C LYS A 5 -9.97 0.97 -7.67
N TYR A 6 -9.06 1.75 -7.11
CA TYR A 6 -7.62 1.42 -7.09
C TYR A 6 -6.98 1.48 -5.70
N LEU A 7 -7.75 1.78 -4.65
CA LEU A 7 -7.24 1.87 -3.29
C LEU A 7 -7.46 0.53 -2.58
N ILE A 8 -6.36 -0.11 -2.19
CA ILE A 8 -6.38 -1.32 -1.37
C ILE A 8 -6.50 -0.87 0.09
N LYS A 9 -7.57 -1.29 0.76
CA LYS A 9 -7.74 -1.13 2.21
C LYS A 9 -6.96 -2.20 2.96
N GLN A 10 -6.75 -1.99 4.26
CA GLN A 10 -6.06 -2.96 5.12
C GLN A 10 -6.69 -4.36 5.06
N ASP A 11 -8.01 -4.50 5.17
CA ASP A 11 -8.67 -5.81 5.14
C ASP A 11 -8.38 -6.60 3.84
N MET A 12 -8.43 -5.92 2.69
CA MET A 12 -8.11 -6.53 1.39
C MET A 12 -6.62 -6.88 1.28
N TYR A 13 -5.74 -6.08 1.87
CA TYR A 13 -4.31 -6.38 1.92
C TYR A 13 -4.03 -7.64 2.73
N ASP A 14 -4.74 -7.81 3.86
CA ASP A 14 -4.63 -8.98 4.71
C ASP A 14 -5.17 -10.23 4.00
N ASP A 15 -6.31 -10.13 3.31
CA ASP A 15 -6.86 -11.19 2.45
C ASP A 15 -5.88 -11.61 1.34
N ILE A 16 -5.19 -10.65 0.72
CA ILE A 16 -4.15 -10.92 -0.28
C ILE A 16 -2.99 -11.71 0.35
N ILE A 17 -2.54 -11.35 1.55
CA ILE A 17 -1.49 -12.08 2.26
C ILE A 17 -1.92 -13.51 2.56
N LEU A 18 -3.11 -13.70 3.13
CA LEU A 18 -3.65 -15.04 3.42
C LEU A 18 -3.78 -15.88 2.16
N THR A 19 -4.18 -15.25 1.05
CA THR A 19 -4.28 -15.92 -0.23
C THR A 19 -2.92 -16.36 -0.78
N LEU A 20 -1.90 -15.51 -0.69
CA LEU A 20 -0.55 -15.81 -1.17
C LEU A 20 0.20 -16.83 -0.30
N ARG A 21 -0.11 -16.89 1.01
CA ARG A 21 0.52 -17.82 1.95
C ARG A 21 -0.21 -19.16 2.01
N ASP A 22 -1.52 -19.11 2.21
CA ASP A 22 -2.32 -20.25 2.65
C ASP A 22 -3.36 -20.67 1.59
N GLY A 23 -3.44 -19.97 0.46
CA GLY A 23 -4.39 -20.28 -0.61
C GLY A 23 -5.85 -20.02 -0.23
N TRP A 24 -6.08 -19.06 0.66
CA TRP A 24 -7.42 -18.60 1.06
C TRP A 24 -8.21 -17.95 -0.09
N GLY A 25 -9.53 -17.88 0.05
CA GLY A 25 -10.43 -17.18 -0.87
C GLY A 25 -10.95 -18.03 -2.05
N THR A 26 -11.84 -17.42 -2.83
CA THR A 26 -12.48 -18.07 -3.98
C THR A 26 -11.50 -18.31 -5.12
N ALA A 27 -11.78 -19.26 -6.02
CA ALA A 27 -10.93 -19.52 -7.18
C ALA A 27 -10.66 -18.26 -8.04
N GLN A 28 -11.68 -17.42 -8.23
CA GLN A 28 -11.54 -16.15 -8.95
C GLN A 28 -10.63 -15.17 -8.20
N PHE A 29 -10.78 -15.06 -6.88
CA PHE A 29 -9.94 -14.20 -6.06
C PHE A 29 -8.48 -14.66 -6.10
N LYS A 30 -8.24 -15.96 -5.92
CA LYS A 30 -6.90 -16.55 -6.01
C LYS A 30 -6.24 -16.31 -7.35
N PHE A 31 -6.98 -16.49 -8.45
CA PHE A 31 -6.48 -16.20 -9.78
C PHE A 31 -6.08 -14.73 -9.91
N TRP A 32 -6.93 -13.81 -9.43
CA TRP A 32 -6.63 -12.38 -9.44
C TRP A 32 -5.39 -12.05 -8.59
N VAL A 33 -5.32 -12.56 -7.36
CA VAL A 33 -4.20 -12.31 -6.44
C VAL A 33 -2.88 -12.79 -7.04
N ASN A 34 -2.82 -14.05 -7.47
CA ASN A 34 -1.59 -14.64 -8.04
C ASN A 34 -1.18 -14.00 -9.37
N LYS A 35 -2.12 -13.39 -10.11
CA LYS A 35 -1.83 -12.67 -11.34
C LYS A 35 -1.24 -11.27 -11.10
N HIS A 36 -1.61 -10.62 -10.00
CA HIS A 36 -1.33 -9.20 -9.78
C HIS A 36 -0.33 -8.93 -8.66
N PHE A 37 -0.15 -9.85 -7.71
CA PHE A 37 0.66 -9.65 -6.53
C PHE A 37 1.63 -10.78 -6.29
N LYS A 38 2.70 -10.47 -5.57
CA LYS A 38 3.67 -11.43 -5.04
C LYS A 38 4.05 -11.05 -3.62
N LEU A 39 4.39 -12.03 -2.81
CA LEU A 39 4.92 -11.81 -1.48
C LEU A 39 6.45 -11.75 -1.55
N VAL A 40 7.04 -10.67 -1.03
CA VAL A 40 8.50 -10.49 -0.97
C VAL A 40 8.89 -10.38 0.50
N LYS A 41 9.84 -11.21 0.92
CA LYS A 41 10.41 -11.14 2.27
C LYS A 41 11.50 -10.08 2.31
N ILE A 42 11.32 -9.06 3.14
CA ILE A 42 12.28 -7.98 3.38
C ILE A 42 12.63 -8.01 4.87
N GLY A 43 13.83 -8.53 5.17
CA GLY A 43 14.21 -8.86 6.54
C GLY A 43 13.29 -9.93 7.13
N GLU A 44 12.61 -9.59 8.23
CA GLU A 44 11.64 -10.47 8.90
C GLU A 44 10.20 -10.25 8.44
N THR A 45 9.95 -9.23 7.63
CA THR A 45 8.59 -8.82 7.23
C THR A 45 8.28 -9.29 5.82
N ASN A 46 7.07 -9.82 5.63
CA ASN A 46 6.53 -10.12 4.31
C ASN A 46 5.76 -8.91 3.78
N VAL A 47 6.16 -8.41 2.61
CA VAL A 47 5.58 -7.24 1.96
C VAL A 47 4.92 -7.66 0.65
N VAL A 48 3.69 -7.21 0.41
CA VAL A 48 2.98 -7.47 -0.84
C VAL A 48 3.50 -6.50 -1.91
N TYR A 49 3.92 -7.03 -3.05
CA TYR A 49 4.37 -6.25 -4.20
C TYR A 49 3.38 -6.41 -5.35
N GLY A 50 3.08 -5.30 -6.03
CA GLY A 50 2.32 -5.34 -7.29
C GLY A 50 3.23 -5.78 -8.43
N MET A 51 2.89 -6.86 -9.13
CA MET A 51 3.72 -7.45 -10.18
C MET A 51 3.93 -6.53 -11.39
N LYS A 52 2.92 -5.73 -11.76
CA LYS A 52 2.99 -4.86 -12.94
C LYS A 52 3.99 -3.71 -12.78
N VAL A 53 4.01 -3.08 -11.60
CA VAL A 53 4.87 -1.91 -11.31
C VAL A 53 6.11 -2.27 -10.51
N ASN A 54 6.17 -3.51 -10.00
CA ASN A 54 7.22 -4.03 -9.13
C ASN A 54 7.52 -3.13 -7.92
N GLN A 55 6.47 -2.59 -7.31
CA GLN A 55 6.53 -1.72 -6.13
C GLN A 55 5.73 -2.32 -4.97
N PRO A 56 6.09 -1.99 -3.72
CA PRO A 56 5.30 -2.40 -2.55
C PRO A 56 3.91 -1.80 -2.64
N VAL A 57 2.91 -2.60 -2.30
CA VAL A 57 1.54 -2.16 -2.16
C VAL A 57 1.40 -1.44 -0.83
N VAL A 58 0.89 -0.22 -0.87
CA VAL A 58 0.60 0.59 0.31
C VAL A 58 -0.92 0.66 0.48
N THR A 59 -1.40 0.47 1.70
CA THR A 59 -2.83 0.55 2.00
C THR A 59 -3.30 1.99 2.09
N TYR A 60 -4.60 2.22 1.91
CA TYR A 60 -5.21 3.53 2.09
C TYR A 60 -4.89 4.12 3.47
N GLU A 61 -4.96 3.30 4.51
CA GLU A 61 -4.71 3.68 5.90
C GLU A 61 -3.25 4.08 6.12
N GLN A 62 -2.30 3.34 5.54
CA GLN A 62 -0.88 3.66 5.58
C GLN A 62 -0.59 4.98 4.85
N LEU A 63 -1.16 5.17 3.66
CA LEU A 63 -1.02 6.40 2.89
C LEU A 63 -1.57 7.60 3.67
N PHE A 64 -2.78 7.47 4.22
CA PHE A 64 -3.42 8.55 4.98
C PHE A 64 -2.63 8.90 6.24
N ARG A 65 -2.19 7.89 7.01
CA ARG A 65 -1.33 8.08 8.19
C ARG A 65 -0.07 8.86 7.81
N LYS A 66 0.59 8.47 6.71
CA LYS A 66 1.82 9.11 6.27
C LYS A 66 1.61 10.58 5.89
N VAL A 67 0.55 10.88 5.15
CA VAL A 67 0.20 12.26 4.79
C VAL A 67 -0.13 13.08 6.03
N LYS A 68 -0.87 12.51 6.99
CA LYS A 68 -1.21 13.16 8.26
C LYS A 68 0.05 13.51 9.07
N GLU A 69 0.98 12.56 9.22
CA GLU A 69 2.26 12.81 9.90
C GLU A 69 3.05 13.95 9.23
N CYS A 70 3.14 13.96 7.90
CA CYS A 70 3.81 15.04 7.17
C CYS A 70 3.11 16.38 7.41
N HIS A 71 1.78 16.40 7.41
CA HIS A 71 0.98 17.60 7.65
C HIS A 71 1.20 18.16 9.06
N GLU A 72 1.28 17.29 10.07
CA GLU A 72 1.62 17.66 11.45
C GLU A 72 3.06 18.19 11.55
N ARG A 73 4.03 17.53 10.90
CA ARG A 73 5.45 17.97 10.93
C ARG A 73 5.67 19.35 10.32
N VAL A 74 4.95 19.67 9.25
CA VAL A 74 5.03 21.02 8.69
C VAL A 74 4.20 22.03 9.50
N GLY A 75 3.50 21.64 10.57
CA GLY A 75 2.71 22.57 11.38
C GLY A 75 1.40 22.99 10.70
N HIS A 76 0.70 22.03 10.11
CA HIS A 76 -0.61 22.21 9.46
C HIS A 76 -0.62 23.19 8.28
N PHE A 77 0.52 23.41 7.63
CA PHE A 77 0.54 24.18 6.39
C PHE A 77 -0.24 23.49 5.27
N GLY A 78 -0.58 24.29 4.26
CA GLY A 78 -1.34 23.85 3.10
C GLY A 78 -0.69 22.73 2.30
N ARG A 79 -1.44 22.30 1.28
CA ARG A 79 -1.14 21.19 0.38
C ARG A 79 0.33 21.14 -0.06
N ASP A 80 0.82 22.23 -0.65
CA ASP A 80 2.11 22.20 -1.36
C ASP A 80 3.29 21.95 -0.40
N LYS A 81 3.26 22.54 0.80
CA LYS A 81 4.28 22.27 1.85
C LYS A 81 4.19 20.84 2.38
N THR A 82 2.98 20.32 2.59
CA THR A 82 2.77 18.93 3.03
C THR A 82 3.30 17.94 1.99
N TRP A 83 3.04 18.17 0.69
CA TRP A 83 3.52 17.28 -0.37
C TRP A 83 5.02 17.39 -0.63
N ALA A 84 5.63 18.56 -0.42
CA ALA A 84 7.08 18.70 -0.44
C ALA A 84 7.72 17.76 0.60
N GLU A 85 7.20 17.77 1.84
CA GLU A 85 7.67 16.88 2.92
C GLU A 85 7.46 15.39 2.60
N VAL A 86 6.32 15.00 2.01
CA VAL A 86 6.09 13.62 1.54
C VAL A 86 7.12 13.21 0.49
N GLY A 87 7.49 14.13 -0.41
CA GLY A 87 8.48 13.89 -1.46
C GLY A 87 9.92 13.79 -0.94
N PHE A 88 10.30 14.64 0.02
CA PHE A 88 11.64 14.66 0.63
C PHE A 88 12.02 13.32 1.29
N GLN A 89 11.05 12.63 1.90
CA GLN A 89 11.28 11.34 2.57
C GLN A 89 11.56 10.17 1.61
N LYS A 90 11.47 10.35 0.28
CA LYS A 90 11.90 9.33 -0.69
C LYS A 90 13.41 9.34 -0.96
N SER A 91 14.11 10.39 -0.53
CA SER A 91 15.52 10.64 -0.87
C SER A 91 16.50 10.38 0.29
N THR A 92 16.01 9.84 1.40
CA THR A 92 16.79 9.44 2.59
C THR A 92 16.62 7.96 2.82
#